data_AF-A0AAN8F9W4-F1
#
_entry.id   AF-A0AAN8F9W4-F1
#
_cell.length_a   1.000
_cell.length_b   1.000
_cell.length_c   1.000
_cell.angle_alpha   90.00
_cell.angle_beta   90.00
_cell.angle_gamma   90.00
#
_symmetry.space_group_name_H-M   'P 1'
#
loop_
_entity.id
_entity.type
_entity.pdbx_description
1 polymer ?
#
loop_
_entity_poly.entity_id
_entity_poly.type
_entity_poly.pdbx_seq_one_letter_code
_entity_poly.pdbx_strand_id
1 'polypeptide(L)'
;KACTTQLAIDRNLTSTDELGEVRVLDYIPKGEFLFGEILPRLFAPVVRRNYLVTEGDPVIFTCELPVDEPTGVQWFSKKKGAILFRTIQKQFQGRFLFDELSRLYITKLELEDSDEYFCYTAEKVLMGVHYLRVMENDRTREYLANIEMFFRFATFTFIFVLIIGQVMR
;
A
#
# COMPACT_ATOMS: atom_id res chain seq x y z
N LYS A 1 -22.38 10.14 -13.37
CA LYS A 1 -21.81 10.96 -14.47
C LYS A 1 -21.39 10.00 -15.57
N ALA A 2 -21.84 10.21 -16.81
CA ALA A 2 -21.44 9.38 -17.94
C ALA A 2 -20.01 9.78 -18.35
N CYS A 3 -19.12 8.80 -18.50
CA CYS A 3 -17.81 9.06 -19.10
C CYS A 3 -18.03 9.47 -20.55
N THR A 4 -17.67 10.69 -20.93
CA THR A 4 -17.44 11.02 -22.34
C THR A 4 -16.16 10.32 -22.76
N THR A 5 -16.24 9.02 -23.06
CA THR A 5 -15.21 8.31 -23.80
C THR A 5 -15.26 8.86 -25.22
N GLN A 6 -14.58 9.99 -25.45
CA GLN A 6 -14.26 10.39 -26.81
C GLN A 6 -13.34 9.30 -27.35
N LEU A 7 -13.89 8.46 -28.23
CA LEU A 7 -13.12 7.44 -28.93
C LEU A 7 -12.05 8.18 -29.72
N ALA A 8 -10.78 7.81 -29.52
CA ALA A 8 -9.71 8.27 -30.38
C ALA A 8 -10.00 7.72 -31.78
N ILE A 9 -10.20 8.62 -32.74
CA ILE A 9 -10.41 8.30 -34.15
C ILE A 9 -9.23 8.91 -34.93
N ASP A 10 -8.84 8.25 -36.00
CA ASP A 10 -7.83 8.77 -36.90
C ASP A 10 -8.37 10.01 -37.63
N ARG A 11 -7.51 11.02 -37.85
CA ARG A 11 -7.93 12.32 -38.39
C ARG A 11 -7.08 12.73 -39.57
N ASN A 12 -7.71 13.31 -40.58
CA ASN A 12 -6.99 13.88 -41.72
C ASN A 12 -6.74 15.36 -41.46
N LEU A 13 -5.50 15.81 -41.62
CA LEU A 13 -5.16 17.23 -41.63
C LEU A 13 -5.46 17.79 -43.01
N THR A 14 -6.39 18.73 -43.09
CA THR A 14 -6.76 19.39 -44.35
C THR A 14 -6.39 20.87 -44.35
N SER A 15 -6.01 21.38 -45.52
CA SER A 15 -5.83 22.81 -45.76
C SER A 15 -6.63 23.23 -46.98
N THR A 16 -7.16 24.45 -46.92
CA THR A 16 -7.87 25.08 -48.03
C THR A 16 -6.90 25.98 -48.78
N ASP A 17 -6.85 25.85 -50.11
CA ASP A 17 -6.01 26.72 -50.95
C ASP A 17 -6.69 28.07 -51.27
N GLU A 18 -5.98 28.94 -51.99
CA GLU A 18 -6.48 30.28 -52.38
C GLU A 18 -7.71 30.21 -53.31
N LEU A 19 -7.96 29.07 -53.95
CA LEU A 19 -9.09 28.80 -54.84
C LEU A 19 -10.27 28.14 -54.11
N GLY A 20 -10.12 27.83 -52.82
CA GLY A 20 -11.14 27.19 -52.00
C GLY A 20 -11.15 25.67 -52.06
N GLU A 21 -10.18 25.03 -52.74
CA GLU A 21 -10.07 23.57 -52.77
C GLU A 21 -9.47 23.04 -51.45
N VAL A 22 -10.10 22.01 -50.89
CA VAL A 22 -9.63 21.35 -49.67
C VAL A 22 -8.71 20.19 -50.05
N ARG A 23 -7.45 20.24 -49.60
CA ARG A 23 -6.47 19.16 -49.81
C ARG A 23 -6.07 18.54 -48.48
N VAL A 24 -5.91 17.22 -48.48
CA VAL A 24 -5.37 16.47 -47.34
C VAL A 24 -3.85 16.62 -47.37
N LEU A 25 -3.30 17.23 -46.32
CA LEU A 25 -1.87 17.43 -46.14
C LEU A 25 -1.21 16.23 -45.46
N ASP A 26 -1.87 15.69 -44.43
CA ASP A 26 -1.31 14.62 -43.60
C ASP A 26 -2.40 13.80 -42.89
N TYR A 27 -2.00 12.67 -42.32
CA TYR A 27 -2.82 11.75 -41.54
C TYR A 27 -2.33 11.68 -40.09
N ILE A 28 -3.20 12.01 -39.15
CA ILE A 28 -2.93 11.97 -37.71
C ILE A 28 -3.50 10.66 -37.16
N PRO A 29 -2.65 9.70 -36.76
CA PRO A 29 -3.12 8.45 -36.18
C PRO A 29 -3.73 8.68 -34.79
N LYS A 30 -4.55 7.73 -34.34
CA LYS A 30 -5.14 7.72 -33.01
C LYS A 30 -4.10 7.92 -31.90
N GLY A 31 -4.37 8.90 -31.03
CA GLY A 31 -3.53 9.21 -29.87
C GLY A 31 -2.43 10.23 -30.14
N GLU A 32 -2.28 10.69 -31.39
CA GLU A 32 -1.42 11.81 -31.74
C GLU A 32 -2.21 13.13 -31.80
N PHE A 33 -1.52 14.21 -31.46
CA PHE A 33 -2.09 15.54 -31.29
C PHE A 33 -1.28 16.56 -32.08
N LEU A 34 -1.96 17.53 -32.68
CA LEU A 34 -1.31 18.64 -33.36
C LEU A 34 -0.76 19.65 -32.35
N PHE A 35 0.26 20.38 -32.77
CA PHE A 35 0.84 21.46 -31.98
C PHE A 35 -0.19 22.57 -31.78
N GLY A 36 -0.66 22.76 -30.53
CA GLY A 36 -1.72 23.69 -30.17
C GLY A 36 -3.04 23.05 -29.73
N GLU A 37 -3.19 21.72 -29.87
CA GLU A 37 -4.33 21.00 -29.30
C GLU A 37 -4.21 20.84 -27.78
N ILE A 38 -5.35 20.93 -27.09
CA ILE A 38 -5.41 20.68 -25.65
C ILE A 38 -5.36 19.16 -25.44
N LEU A 39 -4.30 18.70 -24.79
CA LEU A 39 -4.14 17.29 -24.46
C LEU A 39 -5.24 16.85 -23.48
N PRO A 40 -5.78 15.62 -23.63
CA PRO A 40 -6.69 15.05 -22.66
C PRO A 40 -5.99 14.92 -21.30
N ARG A 41 -6.72 15.19 -20.22
CA ARG A 41 -6.21 15.02 -18.87
C ARG A 41 -5.84 13.56 -18.64
N LEU A 42 -4.57 13.30 -18.37
CA LEU A 42 -4.11 11.99 -17.93
C LEU A 42 -4.48 11.79 -16.47
N PHE A 43 -4.93 10.58 -16.12
CA PHE A 43 -5.07 10.21 -14.71
C PHE A 43 -3.68 10.18 -14.06
N ALA A 44 -3.63 10.57 -12.79
CA ALA A 44 -2.41 10.46 -12.00
C ALA A 44 -1.93 8.99 -11.98
N PRO A 45 -0.61 8.74 -12.02
CA PRO A 45 -0.08 7.39 -11.97
C PRO A 45 -0.41 6.73 -10.63
N VAL A 46 -0.72 5.43 -10.66
CA VAL A 46 -0.99 4.65 -9.44
C VAL A 46 0.31 4.38 -8.70
N VAL A 47 0.44 4.89 -7.48
CA VAL A 47 1.63 4.73 -6.64
C VAL A 47 1.63 3.33 -6.02
N ARG A 48 2.73 2.58 -6.14
CA ARG A 48 2.88 1.24 -5.56
C ARG A 48 4.01 1.21 -4.55
N ARG A 49 3.76 0.74 -3.33
CA ARG A 49 4.75 0.67 -2.25
C ARG A 49 4.73 -0.69 -1.57
N ASN A 50 5.91 -1.20 -1.22
CA ASN A 50 6.08 -2.46 -0.53
C ASN A 50 6.65 -2.20 0.87
N TYR A 51 6.10 -2.88 1.87
CA TYR A 51 6.47 -2.77 3.26
C TYR A 51 6.79 -4.16 3.78
N LEU A 52 8.01 -4.33 4.29
CA LEU A 52 8.43 -5.50 5.04
C LEU A 52 8.76 -5.01 6.44
N VAL A 53 7.90 -5.35 7.40
CA VAL A 53 7.93 -4.78 8.75
C VAL A 53 7.80 -5.91 9.77
N THR A 54 8.42 -5.77 10.94
CA THR A 54 8.34 -6.77 12.00
C THR A 54 7.05 -6.62 12.79
N GLU A 55 6.54 -7.72 13.33
CA GLU A 55 5.39 -7.72 14.23
C GLU A 55 5.64 -6.82 15.44
N GLY A 56 4.63 -6.02 15.79
CA GLY A 56 4.67 -5.04 16.86
C GLY A 56 5.09 -3.64 16.44
N ASP A 57 5.81 -3.49 15.33
CA ASP A 57 6.26 -2.18 14.84
C ASP A 57 5.09 -1.40 14.21
N PRO A 58 5.11 -0.05 14.27
CA PRO A 58 4.11 0.78 13.62
C PRO A 58 4.39 0.97 12.12
N VAL A 59 3.35 1.26 11.33
CA VAL A 59 3.49 1.63 9.91
C VAL A 59 2.48 2.69 9.49
N ILE A 60 2.86 3.49 8.49
CA ILE A 60 2.03 4.55 7.92
C ILE A 60 1.88 4.35 6.42
N PHE A 61 0.64 4.31 5.95
CA PHE A 61 0.33 4.33 4.53
C PHE A 61 -0.16 5.71 4.11
N THR A 62 0.38 6.17 2.99
CA THR A 62 0.15 7.52 2.46
C THR A 62 -0.20 7.46 1.00
N CYS A 63 -1.24 8.17 0.60
CA CYS A 63 -1.59 8.35 -0.80
C CYS A 63 -1.51 9.82 -1.18
N GLU A 64 -0.93 10.07 -2.35
CA GLU A 64 -0.74 11.41 -2.88
C GLU A 64 -2.05 11.85 -3.53
N LEU A 65 -2.73 12.80 -2.88
CA LEU A 65 -3.94 13.41 -3.42
C LEU A 65 -3.61 14.20 -4.68
N PRO A 66 -4.39 14.06 -5.77
CA PRO A 66 -4.26 14.94 -6.92
C PRO A 66 -4.51 16.39 -6.47
N VAL A 67 -3.66 17.32 -6.91
CA VAL A 67 -3.79 18.75 -6.60
C VAL A 67 -5.18 19.29 -6.98
N ASP A 68 -5.80 18.71 -8.00
CA ASP A 68 -7.09 19.12 -8.56
C ASP A 68 -8.32 18.59 -7.79
N GLU A 69 -8.14 17.58 -6.92
CA GLU A 69 -9.23 16.92 -6.21
C GLU A 69 -8.89 16.75 -4.72
N PRO A 70 -9.18 17.76 -3.87
CA PRO A 70 -8.99 17.66 -2.42
C PRO A 70 -10.03 16.76 -1.74
N THR A 71 -10.68 15.85 -2.49
CA THR A 71 -11.68 14.95 -1.94
C THR A 71 -11.03 13.90 -1.04
N GLY A 72 -11.74 13.46 0.00
CA GLY A 72 -11.19 12.54 0.99
C GLY A 72 -10.73 11.20 0.40
N VAL A 73 -9.71 10.60 1.03
CA VAL A 73 -9.15 9.30 0.63
C VAL A 73 -9.97 8.16 1.24
N GLN A 74 -10.30 7.15 0.43
CA GLN A 74 -10.98 5.94 0.88
C GLN A 74 -10.00 4.76 0.89
N TRP A 75 -9.90 4.10 2.04
CA TRP A 75 -8.99 2.96 2.23
C TRP A 75 -9.72 1.62 2.18
N PHE A 76 -9.09 0.64 1.56
CA PHE A 76 -9.58 -0.72 1.44
C PHE A 76 -8.46 -1.72 1.70
N SER A 77 -8.78 -2.78 2.42
CA SER A 77 -7.95 -3.97 2.57
C SER A 77 -8.51 -5.07 1.67
N LYS A 78 -7.64 -5.82 1.00
CA LYS A 78 -8.06 -6.94 0.14
C LYS A 78 -8.79 -8.01 0.94
N LYS A 79 -8.32 -8.30 2.17
CA LYS A 79 -8.89 -9.33 3.05
C LYS A 79 -10.10 -8.84 3.83
N LYS A 80 -10.02 -7.64 4.43
CA LYS A 80 -11.00 -7.12 5.39
C LYS A 80 -11.99 -6.13 4.77
N GLY A 81 -11.83 -5.76 3.50
CA GLY A 81 -12.72 -4.88 2.76
C GLY A 81 -12.53 -3.40 3.10
N ALA A 82 -13.63 -2.62 3.06
CA ALA A 82 -13.59 -1.18 3.30
C ALA A 82 -13.13 -0.85 4.72
N ILE A 83 -12.20 0.11 4.83
CA ILE A 83 -11.71 0.63 6.11
C ILE A 83 -12.34 2.01 6.31
N LEU A 84 -13.36 2.07 7.15
CA LEU A 84 -14.14 3.29 7.39
C LEU A 84 -13.77 3.93 8.71
N PHE A 85 -13.67 5.26 8.74
CA PHE A 85 -13.36 6.03 9.96
C PHE A 85 -14.26 5.66 11.16
N ARG A 86 -15.55 5.40 10.92
CA ARG A 86 -16.51 5.07 11.98
C ARG A 86 -16.34 3.67 12.57
N THR A 87 -15.82 2.72 11.80
CA THR A 87 -15.77 1.29 12.20
C THR A 87 -14.36 0.80 12.46
N ILE A 88 -13.34 1.55 12.04
CA ILE A 88 -11.93 1.15 12.11
C ILE A 88 -11.49 0.71 13.51
N GLN A 89 -11.90 1.47 14.54
CA GLN A 89 -11.60 1.18 15.94
C GLN A 89 -12.10 -0.22 16.35
N LYS A 90 -13.33 -0.57 15.97
CA LYS A 90 -13.92 -1.87 16.28
C LYS A 90 -13.34 -2.99 15.42
N GLN A 91 -13.15 -2.72 14.13
CA GLN A 91 -12.66 -3.69 13.15
C GLN A 91 -11.20 -4.13 13.42
N PHE A 92 -10.39 -3.23 13.97
CA PHE A 92 -8.96 -3.43 14.21
C PHE A 92 -8.56 -3.23 15.67
N GLN A 93 -9.50 -3.39 16.61
CA GLN A 93 -9.24 -3.34 18.06
C GLN A 93 -8.46 -2.09 18.52
N GLY A 94 -8.71 -0.96 17.87
CA GLY A 94 -8.07 0.34 18.13
C GLY A 94 -6.61 0.49 17.69
N ARG A 95 -6.06 -0.49 16.97
CA ARG A 95 -4.68 -0.42 16.44
C ARG A 95 -4.56 0.46 15.19
N PHE A 96 -5.67 0.64 14.45
CA PHE A 96 -5.69 1.39 13.20
C PHE A 96 -6.33 2.77 13.41
N LEU A 97 -5.70 3.80 12.86
CA LEU A 97 -6.06 5.21 13.02
C LEU A 97 -5.98 5.95 11.69
N PHE A 98 -6.77 7.01 11.55
CA PHE A 98 -6.62 7.98 10.47
C PHE A 98 -6.03 9.28 10.99
N ASP A 99 -5.10 9.83 10.23
CA ASP A 99 -4.54 11.15 10.46
C ASP A 99 -5.36 12.25 9.77
N GLU A 100 -5.10 13.52 10.08
CA GLU A 100 -5.76 14.70 9.48
C GLU A 100 -5.64 14.72 7.94
N LEU A 101 -4.53 14.18 7.42
CA LEU A 101 -4.27 14.04 5.99
C LEU A 101 -4.87 12.76 5.36
N SER A 102 -5.81 12.09 6.05
CA SER A 102 -6.40 10.80 5.63
C SER A 102 -5.37 9.68 5.40
N ARG A 103 -4.21 9.77 6.07
CA ARG A 103 -3.19 8.70 6.08
C ARG A 103 -3.66 7.58 7.01
N LEU A 104 -3.40 6.33 6.63
CA LEU A 104 -3.73 5.18 7.45
C LEU A 104 -2.53 4.81 8.33
N TYR A 105 -2.71 4.95 9.64
CA TYR A 105 -1.70 4.65 10.65
C TYR A 105 -2.04 3.34 11.35
N ILE A 106 -1.08 2.44 11.49
CA ILE A 106 -1.20 1.20 12.24
C ILE A 106 -0.19 1.27 13.38
N THR A 107 -0.67 1.33 14.62
CA THR A 107 0.16 1.55 15.81
C THR A 107 0.96 0.33 16.21
N LYS A 108 0.39 -0.86 16.02
CA LYS A 108 1.00 -2.13 16.37
C LYS A 108 0.59 -3.18 15.34
N LEU A 109 1.54 -3.66 14.55
CA LEU A 109 1.30 -4.69 13.54
C LEU A 109 1.16 -6.08 14.16
N GLU A 110 0.25 -6.88 13.58
CA GLU A 110 0.09 -8.31 13.85
C GLU A 110 0.36 -9.10 12.56
N LEU A 111 0.77 -10.37 12.66
CA LEU A 111 1.06 -11.21 11.48
C LEU A 111 -0.12 -11.27 10.48
N GLU A 112 -1.35 -11.28 10.99
CA GLU A 112 -2.59 -11.32 10.21
C GLU A 112 -2.84 -10.06 9.37
N ASP A 113 -2.20 -8.94 9.72
CA ASP A 113 -2.32 -7.66 9.01
C ASP A 113 -1.51 -7.64 7.71
N SER A 114 -0.75 -8.69 7.40
CA SER A 114 -0.12 -8.86 6.09
C SER A 114 -1.17 -8.88 4.98
N ASP A 115 -1.26 -7.81 4.20
CA ASP A 115 -2.30 -7.64 3.17
C ASP A 115 -1.92 -6.63 2.09
N GLU A 116 -2.76 -6.53 1.06
CA GLU A 116 -2.77 -5.45 0.07
C GLU A 116 -3.78 -4.38 0.48
N TYR A 117 -3.29 -3.16 0.68
CA TYR A 117 -4.09 -1.99 1.01
C TYR A 117 -4.18 -1.06 -0.19
N PHE A 118 -5.39 -0.61 -0.50
CA PHE A 118 -5.69 0.25 -1.63
C PHE A 118 -6.24 1.56 -1.13
N CYS A 119 -5.88 2.64 -1.82
CA CYS A 119 -6.48 3.94 -1.60
C CYS A 119 -7.12 4.46 -2.89
N TYR A 120 -8.31 5.01 -2.73
CA TYR A 120 -9.11 5.56 -3.82
C TYR A 120 -9.50 7.00 -3.51
N THR A 121 -9.73 7.78 -4.56
CA THR A 121 -10.43 9.07 -4.44
C THR A 121 -11.90 8.86 -4.08
N ALA A 122 -12.60 9.91 -3.67
CA ALA A 122 -14.05 9.86 -3.47
C ALA A 122 -14.83 9.43 -4.73
N GLU A 123 -14.22 9.63 -5.91
CA GLU A 123 -14.77 9.27 -7.22
C GLU A 123 -14.41 7.85 -7.66
N LYS A 124 -13.82 7.05 -6.75
CA LYS A 124 -13.41 5.65 -6.96
C LYS A 124 -12.28 5.47 -7.98
N VAL A 125 -11.44 6.49 -8.15
CA VAL A 125 -10.20 6.37 -8.93
C VAL A 125 -9.11 5.79 -8.04
N LEU A 126 -8.47 4.71 -8.47
CA LEU A 126 -7.37 4.08 -7.73
C LEU A 126 -6.15 5.01 -7.72
N MET A 127 -5.70 5.39 -6.53
CA MET A 127 -4.55 6.28 -6.36
C MET A 127 -3.27 5.51 -6.03
N GLY A 128 -3.39 4.44 -5.24
CA GLY A 128 -2.22 3.71 -4.78
C GLY A 128 -2.52 2.34 -4.18
N VAL A 129 -1.47 1.52 -4.15
CA VAL A 129 -1.45 0.15 -3.63
C VAL A 129 -0.25 -0.03 -2.71
N HIS A 130 -0.51 -0.51 -1.49
CA HIS A 130 0.48 -0.76 -0.46
C HIS A 130 0.48 -2.25 -0.13
N TYR A 131 1.59 -2.94 -0.41
CA TYR A 131 1.78 -4.34 -0.08
C TYR A 131 2.46 -4.43 1.29
N LEU A 132 1.76 -4.94 2.29
CA LEU A 132 2.30 -5.14 3.63
C LEU A 132 2.61 -6.62 3.87
N ARG A 133 3.86 -6.89 4.28
CA ARG A 133 4.30 -8.19 4.78
C ARG A 133 4.85 -7.99 6.19
N VAL A 134 4.18 -8.61 7.15
CA VAL A 134 4.58 -8.61 8.56
C VAL A 134 5.39 -9.85 8.83
N MET A 135 6.60 -9.68 9.38
CA MET A 135 7.48 -10.77 9.80
C MET A 135 7.32 -11.04 11.29
N GLU A 136 7.44 -12.29 11.69
CA GLU A 136 7.41 -12.66 13.10
C GLU A 136 8.58 -12.04 13.85
N ASN A 137 8.32 -11.57 15.07
CA ASN A 137 9.35 -10.99 15.91
C ASN A 137 10.17 -12.12 16.58
N ASP A 138 11.38 -12.36 16.08
CA ASP A 138 12.25 -13.46 16.52
C ASP A 138 12.71 -13.35 17.99
N ARG A 139 12.38 -12.25 18.69
CA ARG A 139 12.64 -12.09 20.13
C ARG A 139 12.05 -13.22 20.97
N THR A 140 10.86 -13.72 20.67
CA THR A 140 10.28 -14.86 21.41
C THR A 140 11.14 -16.12 21.24
N ARG A 141 11.74 -16.32 20.07
CA ARG A 141 12.65 -17.44 19.81
C ARG A 141 13.98 -17.27 20.53
N GLU A 142 14.52 -16.05 20.59
CA GLU A 142 15.72 -15.74 21.40
C GLU A 142 15.47 -15.97 22.90
N TYR A 143 14.30 -15.55 23.42
CA TYR A 143 13.93 -15.80 24.81
C TYR A 143 13.78 -17.29 25.12
N LEU A 144 13.13 -18.05 24.25
CA LEU A 144 12.98 -19.50 24.41
C LEU A 144 14.34 -20.21 24.35
N ALA A 145 15.23 -19.81 23.44
CA ALA A 145 16.59 -20.33 23.37
C ALA A 145 17.40 -20.03 24.64
N ASN A 146 17.28 -18.83 25.20
CA ASN A 146 17.93 -18.45 26.45
C ASN A 146 17.39 -19.24 27.65
N ILE A 147 16.06 -19.43 27.74
CA ILE A 147 15.43 -20.24 28.79
C ILE A 147 15.88 -21.70 28.70
N GLU A 148 15.91 -22.27 27.50
CA GLU A 148 16.38 -23.64 27.28
C GLU A 148 17.86 -23.79 27.69
N MET A 149 18.71 -22.82 27.34
CA MET A 149 20.11 -22.80 27.75
C MET A 149 20.27 -22.74 29.28
N PHE A 150 19.44 -21.95 29.97
CA PHE A 150 19.43 -21.87 31.43
C PHE A 150 19.04 -23.21 32.06
N PHE A 151 17.98 -23.88 31.57
CA PHE A 151 17.57 -25.19 32.08
C PHE A 151 18.67 -26.25 31.87
N ARG A 152 19.34 -26.25 30.73
CA ARG A 152 20.50 -27.14 30.48
C ARG A 152 21.62 -26.88 31.49
N PHE A 153 21.95 -25.62 31.76
CA PHE A 153 22.99 -25.28 32.73
C PHE A 153 22.61 -25.70 34.17
N ALA A 154 21.34 -25.48 34.55
CA ALA A 154 20.82 -25.87 35.85
C ALA A 154 20.85 -27.40 36.06
N THR A 155 20.51 -28.19 35.05
CA THR A 155 20.57 -29.66 35.14
C THR A 155 22.02 -30.16 35.25
N PHE A 156 22.94 -29.60 34.47
CA PHE A 156 24.37 -29.94 34.56
C PHE A 156 24.95 -29.65 35.95
N THR A 157 24.67 -28.46 36.49
CA THR A 157 25.13 -28.07 37.84
C THR A 157 24.50 -28.94 38.93
N PHE A 158 23.22 -29.28 38.82
CA PHE A 158 22.55 -30.17 39.77
C PHE A 158 23.17 -31.58 39.77
N ILE A 159 23.41 -32.16 38.60
CA ILE A 159 24.07 -33.47 38.46
C ILE A 159 25.49 -33.41 39.05
N PHE A 160 26.23 -32.33 38.78
CA PHE A 160 27.59 -32.16 39.31
C PHE A 160 27.62 -32.10 40.85
N VAL A 161 26.68 -31.38 41.47
CA VAL A 161 26.53 -31.34 42.93
C VAL A 161 26.19 -32.71 43.50
N LEU A 162 25.32 -33.49 42.83
CA LEU A 162 25.00 -34.86 43.26
C LEU A 162 26.22 -35.78 43.21
N ILE A 163 27.05 -35.69 42.17
CA ILE A 163 28.29 -36.48 42.05
C ILE A 163 29.27 -36.11 43.16
N ILE A 164 29.54 -34.81 43.37
CA ILE A 164 30.42 -34.35 44.45
C ILE A 164 29.88 -34.80 45.82
N GLY A 165 28.57 -34.70 46.04
CA GLY A 165 27.92 -35.14 47.27
C GLY A 165 28.06 -36.64 47.54
N GLN A 166 28.13 -37.49 46.50
CA GLN A 166 28.43 -38.91 46.65
C GLN A 166 29.92 -39.20 46.87
N VAL A 167 30.82 -38.40 46.30
CA VAL A 167 32.27 -38.61 46.42
C VAL A 167 32.81 -38.12 47.77
N MET A 168 32.21 -37.08 48.36
CA MET A 168 32.60 -36.57 49.68
C MET A 168 31.94 -37.33 50.85
N ARG A 169 31.22 -38.42 50.58
CA ARG A 169 30.58 -39.27 51.57
C ARG A 169 31.33 -40.58 51.71
#